data_AF-A0A534K5S2-F1
#
_entry.id   AF-A0A534K5S2-F1
#
_cell.length_a   1.000
_cell.length_b   1.000
_cell.length_c   1.000
_cell.angle_alpha   90.00
_cell.angle_beta   90.00
_cell.angle_gamma   90.00
#
_symmetry.space_group_name_H-M   'P 1'
#
loop_
_entity.id
_entity.type
_entity.pdbx_description
1 polymer ?
#
loop_
_entity_poly.entity_id
_entity_poly.type
_entity_poly.pdbx_seq_one_letter_code
_entity_poly.pdbx_strand_id
1 'polypeptide(L)'
;MPHVRADAFLADQPCIPPPAFNFRNAQHRFRRSAGPHEPRGSQALVTGGSRRIGRSIALGLARAGADVAIGYRVDAQAARRTMASIERLGRRSFAVRADLTLGAECRRIVETAVRKLGRIDILINNVGEWVVESVATMDAGTW
;
A
#
# COMPACT_ATOMS: atom_id res chain seq x y z
N MET A 1 -28.75 -23.20 -22.35
CA MET A 1 -27.51 -22.91 -21.59
C MET A 1 -27.93 -22.52 -20.18
N PRO A 2 -27.69 -23.34 -19.15
CA PRO A 2 -28.17 -23.09 -17.80
C PRO A 2 -27.32 -22.02 -17.11
N HIS A 3 -28.00 -21.07 -16.46
CA HIS A 3 -27.39 -20.00 -15.67
C HIS A 3 -26.64 -20.59 -14.47
N VAL A 4 -25.33 -20.30 -14.36
CA VAL A 4 -24.56 -20.58 -13.15
C VAL A 4 -24.94 -19.54 -12.09
N ARG A 5 -25.48 -20.03 -10.98
CA ARG A 5 -25.85 -19.26 -9.79
C ARG A 5 -24.58 -18.88 -9.03
N ALA A 6 -24.37 -17.57 -8.78
CA ALA A 6 -23.20 -17.00 -8.09
C ALA A 6 -23.15 -17.32 -6.58
N ASP A 7 -24.14 -18.05 -6.09
CA ASP A 7 -24.43 -18.35 -4.69
C ASP A 7 -23.67 -19.57 -4.15
N ALA A 8 -22.90 -20.29 -4.98
CA ALA A 8 -22.31 -21.57 -4.59
C ALA A 8 -20.80 -21.54 -4.21
N PHE A 9 -20.08 -20.42 -4.33
CA PHE A 9 -18.63 -20.40 -4.06
C PHE A 9 -18.24 -19.93 -2.64
N LEU A 10 -19.18 -19.41 -1.85
CA LEU A 10 -18.91 -18.84 -0.52
C LEU A 10 -19.58 -19.60 0.64
N ALA A 11 -20.43 -20.60 0.38
CA ALA A 11 -21.21 -21.25 1.43
C ALA A 11 -20.45 -22.35 2.19
N ASP A 12 -19.48 -23.01 1.55
CA ASP A 12 -18.82 -24.22 2.11
C ASP A 12 -17.34 -24.04 2.47
N GLN A 13 -16.80 -22.82 2.34
CA GLN A 13 -15.50 -22.52 2.94
C GLN A 13 -15.71 -22.38 4.44
N PRO A 14 -15.05 -23.18 5.31
CA PRO A 14 -15.15 -22.96 6.74
C PRO A 14 -14.71 -21.53 6.99
N CYS A 15 -15.63 -20.71 7.52
CA CYS A 15 -15.28 -19.48 8.19
C CYS A 15 -14.17 -19.85 9.16
N ILE A 16 -12.92 -19.49 8.83
CA ILE A 16 -11.84 -19.54 9.79
C ILE A 16 -12.26 -18.48 10.79
N PRO A 17 -12.73 -18.85 12.01
CA PRO A 17 -13.09 -17.85 12.98
C PRO A 17 -11.82 -17.01 13.17
N PRO A 18 -11.91 -15.67 13.14
CA PRO A 18 -10.76 -14.85 13.46
C PRO A 18 -10.20 -15.40 14.78
N PRO A 19 -8.89 -15.69 14.88
CA PRO A 19 -8.31 -16.24 16.09
C PRO A 19 -8.79 -15.35 17.24
N ALA A 20 -9.40 -15.97 18.27
CA ALA A 20 -10.14 -15.29 19.33
C ALA A 20 -9.50 -13.93 19.64
N PHE A 21 -10.07 -12.87 19.07
CA PHE A 21 -9.46 -11.56 19.09
C PHE A 21 -9.75 -11.00 20.48
N ASN A 22 -8.84 -11.30 21.41
CA ASN A 22 -8.99 -10.94 22.80
C ASN A 22 -8.72 -9.45 22.95
N PHE A 23 -9.79 -8.64 22.93
CA PHE A 23 -9.76 -7.18 23.06
C PHE A 23 -9.01 -6.66 24.31
N ARG A 24 -8.67 -7.54 25.27
CA ARG A 24 -7.96 -7.17 26.50
C ARG A 24 -6.44 -7.07 26.39
N ASN A 25 -5.79 -7.60 25.35
CA ASN A 25 -4.31 -7.62 25.25
C ASN A 25 -3.72 -6.98 23.96
N ALA A 26 -4.49 -6.16 23.23
CA ALA A 26 -3.96 -5.35 22.14
C ALA A 26 -3.26 -4.07 22.66
N GLN A 27 -2.13 -4.22 23.35
CA GLN A 27 -1.30 -3.08 23.79
C GLN A 27 -0.31 -2.59 22.72
N HIS A 28 -0.38 -3.06 21.48
CA HIS A 28 -0.01 -2.19 20.36
C HIS A 28 -1.17 -1.23 20.10
N ARG A 29 -1.21 -0.19 20.94
CA ARG A 29 -2.14 0.94 20.86
C ARG A 29 -2.26 1.40 19.39
N PHE A 30 -3.34 1.04 18.70
CA PHE A 30 -3.93 1.95 17.72
C PHE A 30 -4.44 3.15 18.52
N ARG A 31 -3.52 4.03 18.92
CA ARG A 31 -3.87 5.39 19.30
C ARG A 31 -4.60 5.94 18.08
N ARG A 32 -5.87 6.32 18.23
CA ARG A 32 -6.42 7.37 17.37
C ARG A 32 -5.40 8.50 17.43
N SER A 33 -4.80 8.84 16.29
CA SER A 33 -4.09 10.11 16.16
C SER A 33 -5.07 11.19 16.58
N ALA A 34 -4.68 11.98 17.58
CA ALA A 34 -5.42 13.16 17.94
C ALA A 34 -5.28 14.15 16.78
N GLY A 35 -6.28 14.22 15.91
CA GLY A 35 -6.35 15.18 14.81
C GLY A 35 -5.93 14.64 13.43
N PRO A 36 -6.14 15.45 12.37
CA PRO A 36 -5.71 15.11 11.02
C PRO A 36 -4.21 14.80 11.01
N HIS A 37 -3.80 13.73 10.31
CA HIS A 37 -2.40 13.41 10.14
C HIS A 37 -1.72 14.51 9.31
N GLU A 38 -1.12 15.48 9.98
CA GLU A 38 -0.39 16.55 9.32
C GLU A 38 0.83 15.93 8.59
N PRO A 39 0.99 16.15 7.27
CA PRO A 39 2.11 15.55 6.55
C PRO A 39 3.47 16.04 7.07
N ARG A 40 3.54 17.24 7.64
CA ARG A 40 4.77 17.81 8.17
C ARG A 40 5.33 16.95 9.30
N GLY A 41 6.54 16.43 9.12
CA GLY A 41 7.21 15.58 10.10
C GLY A 41 6.71 14.13 10.14
N SER A 42 5.69 13.80 9.34
CA SER A 42 5.14 12.45 9.23
C SER A 42 6.02 11.54 8.38
N GLN A 43 5.89 10.23 8.62
CA GLN A 43 6.54 9.17 7.88
C GLN A 43 5.52 8.45 7.00
N ALA A 44 5.66 8.54 5.68
CA ALA A 44 4.69 8.03 4.73
C ALA A 44 5.21 6.83 3.93
N LEU A 45 4.33 5.87 3.65
CA LEU A 45 4.55 4.79 2.68
C LEU A 45 3.51 4.92 1.55
N VAL A 46 3.97 5.05 0.31
CA VAL A 46 3.11 5.09 -0.89
C VAL A 46 3.36 3.85 -1.74
N THR A 47 2.40 2.94 -1.82
CA THR A 47 2.49 1.79 -2.74
C THR A 47 2.23 2.25 -4.19
N GLY A 48 2.99 1.72 -5.14
CA GLY A 48 2.95 2.22 -6.53
C GLY A 48 3.48 3.65 -6.71
N GLY A 49 4.29 4.15 -5.77
CA GLY A 49 4.79 5.54 -5.76
C GLY A 49 5.81 5.89 -6.85
N SER A 50 6.22 4.94 -7.70
CA SER A 50 7.23 5.19 -8.73
C SER A 50 6.74 6.04 -9.92
N ARG A 51 5.43 6.04 -10.23
CA ARG A 51 4.87 6.66 -11.46
C ARG A 51 3.46 7.20 -11.25
N ARG A 52 2.98 7.97 -12.25
CA ARG A 52 1.59 8.46 -12.37
C ARG A 52 1.07 9.09 -11.06
N ILE A 53 -0.15 8.75 -10.65
CA ILE A 53 -0.81 9.28 -9.46
C ILE A 53 0.02 9.02 -8.20
N GLY A 54 0.55 7.80 -8.03
CA GLY A 54 1.39 7.46 -6.87
C GLY A 54 2.61 8.37 -6.74
N ARG A 55 3.28 8.70 -7.87
CA ARG A 55 4.39 9.67 -7.87
C ARG A 55 3.91 11.07 -7.47
N SER A 56 2.78 11.52 -8.01
CA SER A 56 2.22 12.83 -7.67
C SER A 56 1.88 12.94 -6.18
N ILE A 57 1.29 11.89 -5.60
CA ILE A 57 1.00 11.80 -4.16
C ILE A 57 2.29 11.83 -3.35
N ALA A 58 3.28 11.02 -3.71
CA ALA A 58 4.56 10.98 -3.00
C ALA A 58 5.26 12.35 -2.98
N LEU A 59 5.25 13.07 -4.11
CA LEU A 59 5.79 14.43 -4.20
C LEU A 59 4.95 15.45 -3.43
N GLY A 60 3.62 15.31 -3.43
CA GLY A 60 2.72 16.16 -2.64
C GLY A 60 2.98 16.04 -1.14
N LEU A 61 3.09 14.80 -0.64
CA LEU A 61 3.44 14.52 0.77
C LEU A 61 4.81 15.08 1.13
N ALA A 62 5.81 14.92 0.25
CA ALA A 62 7.13 15.47 0.45
C ALA A 62 7.13 17.02 0.53
N ARG A 63 6.42 17.70 -0.39
CA ARG A 63 6.24 19.16 -0.34
C ARG A 63 5.55 19.62 0.95
N ALA A 64 4.63 18.83 1.46
CA ALA A 64 3.96 19.08 2.72
C ALA A 64 4.81 18.72 3.96
N GLY A 65 6.03 18.20 3.78
CA GLY A 65 7.03 18.00 4.82
C GLY A 65 7.15 16.58 5.36
N ALA A 66 6.61 15.57 4.66
CA ALA A 66 6.74 14.17 5.04
C ALA A 66 8.05 13.55 4.52
N ASP A 67 8.63 12.60 5.26
CA ASP A 67 9.55 11.63 4.66
C ASP A 67 8.74 10.53 3.98
N VAL A 68 9.20 10.05 2.83
CA VAL A 68 8.37 9.19 1.96
C VAL A 68 9.15 7.98 1.47
N ALA A 69 8.72 6.79 1.92
CA ALA A 69 9.06 5.53 1.28
C ALA A 69 8.10 5.25 0.12
N ILE A 70 8.62 4.74 -1.01
CA ILE A 70 7.79 4.37 -2.16
C ILE A 70 7.93 2.88 -2.48
N GLY A 71 6.78 2.22 -2.71
CA GLY A 71 6.72 0.86 -3.24
C GLY A 71 6.70 0.84 -4.77
N TYR A 72 7.37 -0.13 -5.39
CA TYR A 72 7.30 -0.38 -6.83
C TYR A 72 7.43 -1.87 -7.14
N ARG A 73 6.90 -2.34 -8.27
CA ARG A 73 7.02 -3.75 -8.70
C ARG A 73 8.14 -3.96 -9.72
N VAL A 74 8.09 -3.23 -10.84
CA VAL A 74 8.96 -3.50 -12.01
C VAL A 74 10.01 -2.43 -12.32
N ASP A 75 9.66 -1.14 -12.22
CA ASP A 75 10.51 -0.06 -12.77
C ASP A 75 11.32 0.66 -11.68
N ALA A 76 12.49 0.07 -11.39
CA ALA A 76 13.43 0.64 -10.43
C ALA A 76 13.97 2.01 -10.86
N GLN A 77 14.06 2.29 -12.15
CA GLN A 77 14.59 3.56 -12.64
C GLN A 77 13.59 4.70 -12.38
N ALA A 78 12.29 4.47 -12.62
CA ALA A 78 11.25 5.42 -12.24
C ALA A 78 11.21 5.63 -10.73
N ALA A 79 11.35 4.57 -9.93
CA ALA A 79 11.44 4.70 -8.48
C ALA A 79 12.61 5.60 -8.06
N ARG A 80 13.81 5.41 -8.62
CA ARG A 80 14.97 6.29 -8.38
C ARG A 80 14.71 7.74 -8.75
N ARG A 81 14.07 8.01 -9.89
CA ARG A 81 13.70 9.39 -10.30
C ARG A 81 12.73 10.05 -9.32
N THR A 82 11.78 9.29 -8.77
CA THR A 82 10.88 9.80 -7.75
C THR A 82 11.60 10.07 -6.44
N MET A 83 12.46 9.15 -5.96
CA MET A 83 13.29 9.37 -4.77
C MET A 83 14.13 10.64 -4.89
N ALA A 84 14.89 10.78 -5.98
CA ALA A 84 15.72 11.97 -6.21
C ALA A 84 14.89 13.25 -6.26
N SER A 85 13.63 13.18 -6.71
CA SER A 85 12.73 14.33 -6.70
C SER A 85 12.22 14.68 -5.30
N ILE A 86 12.02 13.70 -4.43
CA ILE A 86 11.67 13.88 -3.01
C ILE A 86 12.87 14.43 -2.23
N GLU A 87 14.06 13.91 -2.48
CA GLU A 87 15.30 14.34 -1.85
C GLU A 87 15.64 15.81 -2.18
N ARG A 88 15.40 16.24 -3.43
CA ARG A 88 15.51 17.67 -3.80
C ARG A 88 14.54 18.60 -3.08
N LEU A 89 13.47 18.06 -2.47
CA LEU A 89 12.56 18.82 -1.60
C LEU A 89 13.02 18.82 -0.13
N GLY A 90 14.21 18.30 0.16
CA GLY A 90 14.79 18.24 1.51
C GLY A 90 14.18 17.14 2.39
N ARG A 91 13.52 16.14 1.80
CA ARG A 91 12.90 15.02 2.53
C ARG A 91 13.63 13.71 2.28
N ARG A 92 13.63 12.82 3.29
CA ARG A 92 14.23 11.48 3.15
C ARG A 92 13.34 10.62 2.26
N SER A 93 13.95 9.83 1.37
CA SER A 93 13.22 8.86 0.56
C SER A 93 14.02 7.59 0.33
N PHE A 94 13.31 6.48 0.18
CA PHE A 94 13.87 5.24 -0.34
C PHE A 94 12.77 4.44 -1.03
N ALA A 95 13.17 3.58 -1.95
CA ALA A 95 12.27 2.70 -2.68
C ALA A 95 12.39 1.26 -2.20
N VAL A 96 11.26 0.56 -2.16
CA VAL A 96 11.19 -0.87 -1.87
C VAL A 96 10.52 -1.56 -3.05
N ARG A 97 11.24 -2.48 -3.70
CA ARG A 97 10.63 -3.39 -4.68
C ARG A 97 9.70 -4.32 -3.93
N ALA A 98 8.46 -4.51 -4.35
CA ALA A 98 7.53 -5.50 -3.79
C ALA A 98 6.41 -5.83 -4.79
N ASP A 99 6.06 -7.10 -4.89
CA ASP A 99 4.84 -7.60 -5.50
C ASP A 99 3.76 -7.73 -4.42
N LEU A 100 2.77 -6.83 -4.45
CA LEU A 100 1.73 -6.77 -3.42
C LEU A 100 0.58 -7.75 -3.65
N THR A 101 0.69 -8.63 -4.66
CA THR A 101 -0.15 -9.83 -4.76
C THR A 101 0.33 -10.94 -3.82
N LEU A 102 1.57 -10.84 -3.31
CA LEU A 102 2.18 -11.82 -2.42
C LEU A 102 2.16 -11.33 -0.97
N GLY A 103 1.43 -12.02 -0.09
CA GLY A 103 1.26 -11.63 1.31
C GLY A 103 2.58 -11.46 2.09
N ALA A 104 3.59 -12.27 1.78
CA ALA A 104 4.92 -12.14 2.39
C ALA A 104 5.64 -10.83 1.99
N GLU A 105 5.47 -10.39 0.73
CA GLU A 105 6.06 -9.14 0.25
C GLU A 105 5.31 -7.91 0.79
N CYS A 106 3.99 -8.02 0.98
CA CYS A 106 3.18 -7.02 1.69
C CYS A 106 3.70 -6.80 3.12
N ARG A 107 4.03 -7.88 3.84
CA ARG A 107 4.62 -7.78 5.18
C ARG A 107 6.01 -7.13 5.12
N ARG A 108 6.87 -7.60 4.22
CA ARG A 108 8.25 -7.13 4.08
C ARG A 108 8.36 -5.64 3.77
N ILE A 109 7.49 -5.09 2.90
CA ILE A 109 7.55 -3.66 2.57
C ILE A 109 7.20 -2.79 3.77
N VAL A 110 6.19 -3.18 4.57
CA VAL A 110 5.80 -2.48 5.79
C VAL A 110 6.91 -2.54 6.82
N GLU A 111 7.45 -3.73 7.10
CA GLU A 111 8.57 -3.89 8.05
C GLU A 111 9.80 -3.09 7.64
N THR A 112 10.12 -3.10 6.34
CA THR A 112 11.23 -2.31 5.81
C THR A 112 10.99 -0.82 5.97
N ALA A 113 9.76 -0.36 5.72
CA ALA A 113 9.39 1.03 5.88
C ALA A 113 9.46 1.47 7.35
N VAL A 114 8.87 0.70 8.27
CA VAL A 114 8.95 0.96 9.72
C VAL A 114 10.41 0.99 10.18
N ARG A 115 11.23 0.02 9.79
CA ARG A 115 12.65 -0.03 10.21
C ARG A 115 13.45 1.18 9.73
N LYS A 116 13.22 1.66 8.50
CA LYS A 116 14.02 2.74 7.90
C LYS A 116 13.48 4.14 8.23
N LEU A 117 12.16 4.31 8.36
CA LEU A 117 11.53 5.59 8.71
C LEU A 117 11.42 5.78 10.24
N GLY A 118 11.42 4.68 11.00
CA GLY A 118 11.19 4.62 12.44
C GLY A 118 9.73 4.36 12.82
N ARG A 119 8.78 4.74 11.95
CA ARG A 119 7.34 4.50 12.06
C ARG A 119 6.65 4.72 10.72
N ILE A 120 5.36 4.43 10.63
CA ILE A 120 4.49 4.83 9.50
C ILE A 120 3.29 5.56 10.08
N ASP A 121 3.16 6.84 9.74
CA ASP A 121 2.02 7.68 10.12
C ASP A 121 0.96 7.73 9.02
N ILE A 122 1.39 7.60 7.75
CA ILE A 122 0.54 7.69 6.56
C ILE A 122 0.82 6.49 5.66
N LEU A 123 -0.20 5.71 5.34
CA LEU A 123 -0.15 4.65 4.33
C LEU A 123 -1.08 5.02 3.18
N ILE A 124 -0.52 5.08 1.98
CA ILE A 124 -1.29 5.24 0.74
C ILE A 124 -1.26 3.91 -0.02
N ASN A 125 -2.38 3.19 0.02
CA ASN A 125 -2.62 2.01 -0.80
C ASN A 125 -3.04 2.44 -2.20
N ASN A 126 -2.07 2.71 -3.05
CA ASN A 126 -2.29 3.22 -4.41
C ASN A 126 -1.87 2.22 -5.50
N VAL A 127 -1.16 1.14 -5.16
CA VAL A 127 -0.84 0.11 -6.15
C VAL A 127 -2.12 -0.41 -6.80
N GLY A 128 -2.10 -0.55 -8.12
CA GLY A 128 -3.20 -1.07 -8.91
C GLY A 128 -2.69 -1.42 -10.30
N GLU A 129 -3.27 -2.46 -10.88
CA GLU A 129 -3.02 -2.88 -12.25
C GLU A 129 -4.23 -2.52 -13.10
N TRP A 130 -3.99 -1.93 -14.26
CA TRP A 130 -5.03 -1.63 -15.23
C TRP A 130 -5.06 -2.77 -16.23
N VAL A 131 -6.04 -3.65 -16.11
CA VAL A 131 -6.31 -4.68 -17.10
C VAL A 131 -7.24 -4.11 -18.16
N VAL A 132 -6.83 -4.19 -19.43
CA VAL A 132 -7.65 -3.75 -20.57
C VAL A 132 -8.19 -5.00 -21.25
N GLU A 133 -9.39 -5.39 -20.85
CA GLU A 133 -10.16 -6.47 -21.45
C GLU A 133 -11.62 -6.04 -21.58
N SER A 134 -12.36 -6.66 -22.52
CA SER A 134 -13.80 -6.47 -22.60
C SER A 134 -14.44 -6.96 -21.31
N VAL A 135 -15.24 -6.11 -20.67
CA VAL A 135 -16.03 -6.47 -19.49
C VAL A 135 -16.94 -7.67 -19.77
N ALA A 136 -17.34 -7.88 -21.03
CA ALA A 136 -18.17 -9.02 -21.43
C ALA A 136 -17.41 -10.36 -21.49
N THR A 137 -16.08 -10.34 -21.57
CA THR A 137 -15.25 -11.55 -21.68
C THR A 137 -14.33 -11.78 -20.48
N MET A 138 -14.16 -10.76 -19.63
CA MET A 138 -13.28 -10.80 -18.46
C MET A 138 -13.71 -11.88 -17.47
N ASP A 139 -12.80 -12.79 -17.15
CA ASP A 139 -13.04 -13.85 -16.16
C ASP A 139 -12.86 -13.35 -14.72
N ALA A 140 -13.40 -14.10 -13.75
CA ALA A 140 -13.39 -13.71 -12.35
C ALA A 140 -11.99 -13.66 -11.70
N GLY A 141 -10.99 -14.34 -12.27
CA GLY A 141 -9.60 -14.25 -11.81
C GLY A 141 -8.86 -13.01 -12.33
N THR A 142 -9.43 -12.36 -13.35
CA THR A 142 -8.91 -11.13 -13.95
C THR A 142 -9.55 -9.87 -13.36
N TRP A 143 -10.76 -9.99 -12.81
CA TRP A 143 -11.44 -8.95 -12.00
C TRP A 143 -10.74 -8.67 -10.68
#